data_AF-A0A1B6IHL3-F1
#
_entry.id   AF-A0A1B6IHL3-F1
#
_cell.length_a   1.000
_cell.length_b   1.000
_cell.length_c   1.000
_cell.angle_alpha   90.00
_cell.angle_beta   90.00
_cell.angle_gamma   90.00
#
_symmetry.space_group_name_H-M   'P 1'
#
loop_
_entity.id
_entity.type
_entity.pdbx_description
1 polymer ?
#
loop_
_entity_poly.entity_id
_entity_poly.type
_entity_poly.pdbx_seq_one_letter_code
_entity_poly.pdbx_strand_id
1 'polypeptide(L)'
;NSGRCNPVYDKEEFQQQPRVRYPEAKAGELYTLVMLDPDAPGRRRGQYYLHWIVANINGGDFKSGLLNGSTLITSYLGPAPPEGTGLHRYMFYVYRHEKSTQRLSATIEDPERQFFTLRD
;
A
#
# COMPACT_ATOMS: atom_id res chain seq x y z
N ASN A 1 -4.99 -17.96 -8.36
CA ASN A 1 -3.74 -18.40 -7.74
C ASN A 1 -3.81 -18.19 -6.25
N SER A 2 -4.03 -19.28 -5.53
CA SER A 2 -4.05 -19.36 -4.08
C SER A 2 -2.68 -19.08 -3.47
N GLY A 3 -2.62 -18.17 -2.50
CA GLY A 3 -2.04 -18.47 -1.20
C GLY A 3 -0.54 -18.75 -1.09
N ARG A 4 0.31 -17.77 -1.37
CA ARG A 4 1.58 -17.68 -0.63
C ARG A 4 1.56 -16.38 0.15
N CYS A 5 1.33 -16.48 1.46
CA CYS A 5 1.62 -15.40 2.39
C CYS A 5 3.13 -15.41 2.65
N ASN A 6 3.71 -14.21 2.82
CA ASN A 6 5.13 -14.02 3.11
C ASN A 6 6.13 -14.70 2.14
N PRO A 7 5.91 -14.69 0.81
CA PRO A 7 6.96 -15.07 -0.13
C PRO A 7 8.14 -14.10 -0.03
N VAL A 8 9.36 -14.61 -0.23
CA VAL A 8 10.57 -13.80 -0.36
C VAL A 8 10.79 -13.53 -1.84
N TYR A 9 11.05 -12.27 -2.18
CA TYR A 9 11.34 -11.80 -3.53
C TYR A 9 12.63 -11.00 -3.55
N ASP A 10 13.22 -10.89 -4.73
CA ASP A 10 14.28 -9.92 -4.95
C ASP A 10 13.68 -8.50 -4.96
N LYS A 11 14.37 -7.54 -4.34
CA LYS A 11 13.95 -6.13 -4.33
C LYS A 11 13.91 -5.54 -5.75
N GLU A 12 14.76 -6.03 -6.65
CA GLU A 12 14.81 -5.60 -8.04
C GLU A 12 13.51 -5.89 -8.80
N GLU A 13 12.78 -6.95 -8.45
CA GLU A 13 11.50 -7.32 -9.08
C GLU A 13 10.38 -6.31 -8.81
N PHE A 14 10.51 -5.52 -7.74
CA PHE A 14 9.48 -4.61 -7.23
C PHE A 14 9.89 -3.13 -7.29
N GLN A 15 10.78 -2.75 -8.21
CA GLN A 15 11.11 -1.34 -8.42
C GLN A 15 9.96 -0.55 -9.09
N GLN A 16 9.04 -1.25 -9.78
CA GLN A 16 7.79 -0.69 -10.27
C GLN A 16 6.61 -1.15 -9.42
N GLN A 17 5.53 -0.35 -9.38
CA GLN A 17 4.35 -0.69 -8.59
C GLN A 17 3.75 -2.04 -9.05
N PRO A 18 3.46 -2.96 -8.12
CA PRO A 18 2.85 -4.23 -8.48
C PRO A 18 1.37 -4.07 -8.83
N ARG A 19 0.84 -4.99 -9.62
CA ARG A 19 -0.60 -5.12 -9.83
C ARG A 19 -1.24 -5.84 -8.64
N VAL A 20 -1.86 -5.07 -7.74
CA VAL A 20 -2.59 -5.61 -6.58
C VAL A 20 -4.05 -5.84 -6.96
N ARG A 21 -4.56 -7.06 -6.74
CA ARG A 21 -5.97 -7.42 -6.96
C ARG A 21 -6.63 -7.76 -5.63
N TYR A 22 -7.86 -7.29 -5.43
CA TYR A 22 -8.69 -7.72 -4.30
C TYR A 22 -10.00 -8.33 -4.84
N PRO A 23 -10.04 -9.65 -5.11
CA PRO A 23 -11.19 -10.32 -5.72
C PRO A 23 -12.51 -10.15 -4.94
N GLU A 24 -12.42 -9.98 -3.62
CA GLU A 24 -13.55 -9.81 -2.70
C GLU A 24 -14.08 -8.38 -2.64
N ALA A 25 -13.47 -7.43 -3.36
CA ALA A 25 -13.97 -6.06 -3.46
C ALA A 25 -15.43 -6.04 -3.98
N LYS A 26 -16.23 -5.05 -3.58
CA LYS A 26 -17.62 -4.92 -4.03
C LYS A 26 -17.74 -3.76 -5.01
N ALA A 27 -18.39 -3.98 -6.15
CA ALA A 27 -18.64 -2.92 -7.11
C ALA A 27 -19.50 -1.82 -6.48
N GLY A 28 -19.18 -0.56 -6.77
CA GLY A 28 -19.84 0.61 -6.17
C GLY A 28 -19.29 1.03 -4.80
N GLU A 29 -18.45 0.21 -4.16
CA GLU A 29 -17.69 0.59 -2.96
C GLU A 29 -16.33 1.19 -3.35
N LEU A 30 -15.79 2.04 -2.47
CA LEU A 30 -14.45 2.61 -2.61
C LEU A 30 -13.48 1.95 -1.63
N TYR A 31 -12.23 1.81 -2.07
CA TYR A 31 -11.16 1.20 -1.29
C TYR A 31 -9.90 2.06 -1.28
N THR A 32 -9.12 1.90 -0.21
CA THR A 32 -7.76 2.41 -0.09
C THR A 32 -6.79 1.24 0.05
N LEU A 33 -5.75 1.25 -0.78
CA LEU A 33 -4.60 0.36 -0.71
C LEU A 33 -3.43 1.11 -0.05
N VAL A 34 -2.79 0.48 0.92
CA VAL A 34 -1.62 1.02 1.63
C VAL A 34 -0.50 -0.02 1.61
N MET A 35 0.73 0.38 1.29
CA MET A 35 1.93 -0.46 1.37
C MET A 35 2.90 0.10 2.41
N LEU A 36 3.30 -0.74 3.37
CA LEU A 36 4.08 -0.35 4.54
C LEU A 36 5.30 -1.26 4.77
N ASP A 37 6.37 -0.70 5.30
CA ASP A 37 7.55 -1.42 5.79
C ASP A 37 7.74 -1.15 7.30
N PRO A 38 7.53 -2.16 8.18
CA PRO A 38 7.76 -2.05 9.62
C PRO A 38 9.23 -2.25 10.02
N ASP A 39 10.07 -2.75 9.11
CA ASP A 39 11.43 -3.20 9.40
C ASP A 39 12.50 -2.16 9.01
N ALA A 40 12.07 -1.04 8.42
CA ALA A 40 12.92 0.12 8.20
C ALA A 40 13.66 0.55 9.49
N PRO A 41 14.94 0.94 9.43
CA PRO A 41 15.69 1.33 10.62
C PRO A 41 15.06 2.50 11.38
N GLY A 42 15.05 2.43 12.72
CA GLY A 42 14.59 3.50 13.58
C GLY A 42 13.07 3.59 13.78
N ARG A 43 12.30 2.57 13.37
CA ARG A 43 10.85 2.52 13.68
C ARG A 43 10.58 2.02 15.08
N ARG A 44 9.61 2.64 15.73
CA ARG A 44 8.98 2.14 16.96
C ARG A 44 7.81 1.23 16.61
N ARG A 45 7.34 0.45 17.59
CA ARG A 45 6.15 -0.39 17.41
C ARG A 45 4.95 0.46 16.94
N GLY A 46 4.40 0.10 15.78
CA GLY A 46 3.26 0.78 15.17
C GLY A 46 3.63 1.96 14.26
N GLN A 47 4.92 2.24 14.07
CA GLN A 47 5.43 3.13 13.03
C GLN A 47 5.92 2.32 11.84
N TYR A 48 5.69 2.85 10.65
CA TYR A 48 6.06 2.22 9.39
C TYR A 48 6.72 3.24 8.48
N TYR A 49 7.56 2.76 7.57
CA TYR A 49 7.88 3.52 6.38
C TYR A 49 6.77 3.33 5.34
N LEU A 50 6.20 4.43 4.86
CA LEU A 50 5.11 4.42 3.89
C LEU A 50 5.63 4.34 2.45
N HIS A 51 5.36 3.21 1.78
CA HIS A 51 5.79 2.99 0.39
C HIS A 51 4.78 3.51 -0.63
N TRP A 52 3.48 3.33 -0.37
CA TRP A 52 2.45 3.62 -1.38
C TRP A 52 1.07 3.78 -0.76
N ILE A 53 0.30 4.79 -1.20
CA ILE A 53 -1.13 4.91 -0.90
C ILE A 53 -1.90 5.27 -2.17
N VAL A 54 -2.93 4.47 -2.46
CA VAL A 54 -3.92 4.77 -3.49
C VAL A 54 -5.30 4.68 -2.85
N ALA A 55 -6.05 5.78 -2.90
CA ALA A 55 -7.39 5.87 -2.35
C ALA A 55 -8.44 5.88 -3.47
N ASN A 56 -9.72 5.81 -3.09
CA ASN A 56 -10.86 5.91 -4.00
C ASN A 56 -10.86 4.89 -5.13
N ILE A 57 -10.26 3.71 -4.91
CA ILE A 57 -10.24 2.64 -5.90
C ILE A 57 -11.68 2.09 -5.99
N ASN A 58 -12.27 2.13 -7.18
CA ASN A 58 -13.57 1.50 -7.40
C ASN A 58 -13.43 -0.02 -7.22
N GLY A 59 -14.28 -0.64 -6.41
CA GLY A 59 -14.18 -2.07 -6.15
C GLY A 59 -14.32 -2.95 -7.38
N GLY A 60 -15.06 -2.52 -8.42
CA GLY A 60 -15.15 -3.24 -9.69
C GLY A 60 -13.80 -3.32 -10.42
N ASP A 61 -13.06 -2.21 -10.45
CA ASP A 61 -11.71 -2.15 -11.01
C ASP A 61 -10.71 -2.90 -10.14
N PHE A 62 -10.87 -2.82 -8.80
CA PHE A 62 -9.92 -3.43 -7.86
C PHE A 62 -9.91 -4.95 -7.93
N LYS A 63 -11.04 -5.59 -8.25
CA LYS A 63 -11.10 -7.04 -8.53
C LYS A 63 -10.11 -7.47 -9.60
N SER A 64 -9.94 -6.62 -10.61
CA SER A 64 -9.03 -6.83 -11.72
C SER A 64 -7.65 -6.22 -11.45
N GLY A 65 -7.45 -5.53 -10.33
CA GLY A 65 -6.24 -4.76 -10.01
C GLY A 65 -6.00 -3.61 -10.97
N LEU A 66 -7.08 -3.01 -11.46
CA LEU A 66 -7.05 -1.72 -12.12
C LEU A 66 -7.23 -0.64 -11.06
N LEU A 67 -6.60 0.52 -11.27
CA LEU A 67 -6.66 1.68 -10.37
C LEU A 67 -7.26 2.90 -11.09
N ASN A 68 -8.14 2.66 -12.06
CA ASN A 68 -8.74 3.71 -12.88
C ASN A 68 -9.60 4.65 -12.01
N GLY A 69 -9.47 5.96 -12.22
CA GLY A 69 -10.22 6.97 -11.45
C GLY A 69 -9.94 6.97 -9.94
N SER A 70 -8.89 6.26 -9.50
CA SER A 70 -8.40 6.32 -8.13
C SER A 70 -7.66 7.63 -7.87
N THR A 71 -7.31 7.88 -6.61
CA THR A 71 -6.56 9.06 -6.19
C THR A 71 -5.23 8.61 -5.60
N LEU A 72 -4.13 9.05 -6.22
CA LEU A 72 -2.79 8.83 -5.69
C LEU A 72 -2.56 9.79 -4.52
N ILE A 73 -2.41 9.24 -3.32
CA ILE A 73 -2.10 10.02 -2.11
C ILE A 73 -0.59 10.06 -1.89
N THR A 74 0.08 8.95 -2.21
CA THR A 74 1.53 8.79 -2.03
C THR A 74 2.04 7.95 -3.18
N SER A 75 2.99 8.46 -3.95
CA SER A 75 3.60 7.73 -5.06
C SER A 75 4.28 6.44 -4.58
N TYR A 76 4.28 5.41 -5.45
CA TYR A 76 4.98 4.17 -5.18
C TYR A 76 6.49 4.42 -5.09
N LEU A 77 7.09 4.02 -3.97
CA LEU A 77 8.53 3.86 -3.84
C LEU A 77 8.84 2.38 -3.63
N GLY A 78 9.69 1.82 -4.47
CA GLY A 78 10.06 0.41 -4.41
C GLY A 78 10.86 0.04 -3.16
N PRO A 79 11.03 -1.26 -2.89
CA PRO A 79 11.92 -1.75 -1.86
C PRO A 79 13.35 -1.23 -2.02
N ALA A 80 13.89 -0.64 -0.95
CA ALA A 80 15.29 -0.22 -0.85
C ALA A 80 15.83 -0.49 0.56
N PRO A 81 15.76 -1.75 1.06
CA PRO A 81 16.27 -2.07 2.39
C PRO A 81 17.78 -1.77 2.45
N PRO A 82 18.27 -1.07 3.49
CA PRO A 82 19.69 -0.82 3.65
C PRO A 82 20.51 -2.11 3.75
N GLU A 83 21.78 -2.04 3.38
CA GLU A 83 22.66 -3.19 3.53
C GLU A 83 22.78 -3.61 5.01
N GLY A 84 22.74 -4.92 5.26
CA GLY A 84 22.90 -5.47 6.61
C GLY A 84 21.65 -5.44 7.50
N THR A 85 20.50 -4.92 7.04
CA THR A 85 19.25 -4.92 7.82
C THR A 85 18.42 -6.20 7.67
N GLY A 86 18.83 -7.11 6.78
CA GLY A 86 18.17 -8.39 6.56
C GLY A 86 16.90 -8.28 5.70
N LEU A 87 15.95 -9.19 5.91
CA LEU A 87 14.68 -9.19 5.18
C LEU A 87 13.72 -8.16 5.77
N HIS A 88 13.12 -7.35 4.90
CA HIS A 88 12.05 -6.41 5.26
C HIS A 88 10.68 -6.97 4.83
N ARG A 89 9.65 -6.71 5.64
CA ARG A 89 8.27 -7.10 5.36
C ARG A 89 7.52 -5.96 4.67
N TYR A 90 7.22 -6.14 3.39
CA TYR A 90 6.36 -5.22 2.67
C TYR A 90 4.90 -5.64 2.81
N MET A 91 4.15 -4.94 3.66
CA MET A 91 2.77 -5.27 4.02
C MET A 91 1.79 -4.46 3.19
N PHE A 92 0.79 -5.14 2.63
CA PHE A 92 -0.34 -4.49 1.97
C PHE A 92 -1.57 -4.52 2.86
N TYR A 93 -2.17 -3.36 3.07
CA TYR A 93 -3.45 -3.20 3.76
C TYR A 93 -4.49 -2.70 2.77
N VAL A 94 -5.70 -3.24 2.90
CA VAL A 94 -6.87 -2.81 2.12
C VAL A 94 -7.96 -2.36 3.08
N TYR A 95 -8.39 -1.11 2.93
CA TYR A 95 -9.49 -0.52 3.69
C TYR A 95 -10.66 -0.25 2.76
N ARG A 96 -11.88 -0.61 3.18
CA ARG A 96 -13.11 -0.18 2.51
C ARG A 96 -13.55 1.15 3.12
N HIS A 97 -13.96 2.10 2.30
CA HIS A 97 -14.53 3.35 2.76
C HIS A 97 -15.85 3.08 3.49
N GLU A 98 -16.13 3.83 4.56
CA GLU A 98 -17.43 3.75 5.24
C GLU A 98 -18.57 4.25 4.33
N LYS A 99 -18.30 5.31 3.57
CA LYS A 99 -19.24 5.91 2.60
C LYS A 99 -18.60 5.93 1.22
N SER A 100 -19.20 5.24 0.26
CA SER A 100 -18.74 5.20 -1.13
C SER A 100 -18.84 6.53 -1.88
N THR A 101 -19.56 7.52 -1.31
CA THR A 101 -19.67 8.87 -1.85
C THR A 101 -18.57 9.81 -1.36
N GLN A 102 -17.88 9.47 -0.27
CA GLN A 102 -16.83 10.29 0.28
C GLN A 102 -15.48 9.89 -0.33
N ARG A 103 -14.98 10.76 -1.20
CA ARG A 103 -13.67 10.62 -1.81
C ARG A 103 -12.60 11.23 -0.92
N LEU A 104 -11.49 10.52 -0.73
CA LEU A 104 -10.32 10.98 0.01
C LEU A 104 -9.38 11.75 -0.92
N SER A 105 -8.79 12.83 -0.44
CA SER A 105 -7.78 13.59 -1.15
C SER A 105 -6.77 14.12 -0.14
N ALA A 106 -5.51 13.79 -0.36
CA ALA A 106 -4.35 14.23 0.42
C ALA A 106 -3.10 13.98 -0.42
N THR A 107 -1.99 14.56 0.01
CA THR A 107 -0.66 14.27 -0.51
C THR A 107 0.23 14.00 0.69
N ILE A 108 0.97 12.88 0.66
CA ILE A 108 2.01 12.60 1.65
C ILE A 108 3.33 12.48 0.90
N GLU A 109 4.29 13.32 1.29
CA GLU A 109 5.62 13.40 0.67
C GLU A 109 6.70 12.75 1.55
N ASP A 110 7.93 12.66 1.02
CA ASP A 110 9.00 11.84 1.60
C ASP A 110 9.34 12.11 3.08
N PRO A 111 9.31 13.35 3.60
CA PRO A 111 9.55 13.59 5.03
C PRO A 111 8.50 12.91 5.92
N GLU A 112 7.26 12.82 5.44
CA GLU A 112 6.12 12.32 6.21
C GLU A 112 5.98 10.79 6.15
N ARG A 113 6.66 10.14 5.20
CA ARG A 113 6.64 8.67 5.07
C ARG A 113 7.30 7.93 6.23
N GLN A 114 8.26 8.56 6.93
CA GLN A 114 9.22 7.89 7.82
C GLN A 114 8.60 7.29 9.09
N PHE A 115 7.51 7.88 9.59
CA PHE A 115 6.90 7.53 10.88
C PHE A 115 5.39 7.35 10.77
N PHE A 116 4.93 6.96 9.59
CA PHE A 116 3.51 6.79 9.30
C PHE A 116 2.87 5.80 10.28
N THR A 117 1.67 6.12 10.74
CA THR A 117 0.86 5.20 11.56
C THR A 117 -0.49 4.96 10.88
N LEU A 118 -1.04 3.76 11.09
CA LEU A 118 -2.38 3.40 10.59
C LEU A 118 -3.53 3.99 11.44
N ARG A 119 -3.20 4.79 12.46
CA ARG A 119 -4.19 5.36 13.40
C ARG A 119 -4.46 6.84 13.18
N ASP A 120 -3.68 7.48 12.31
CA ASP A 120 -3.86 8.87 11.89
C ASP A 120 -4.87 8.96 10.75
#